data_AF-A0A2V7IXG9-F1
#
_entry.id   AF-A0A2V7IXG9-F1
#
_cell.length_a   1.000
_cell.length_b   1.000
_cell.length_c   1.000
_cell.angle_alpha   90.00
_cell.angle_beta   90.00
_cell.angle_gamma   90.00
#
_symmetry.space_group_name_H-M   'P 1'
#
loop_
_entity.id
_entity.type
_entity.pdbx_description
1 polymer ?
#
loop_
_entity_poly.entity_id
_entity_poly.type
_entity_poly.pdbx_seq_one_letter_code
_entity_poly.pdbx_strand_id
1 'polypeptide(L)' 'MSMLGFVVALVALQQVPVPAPTGQGLPPQVSDTSPFRRLGLPTPTLIREGSGTPGPRYWQQRADYTIRATLDTAT' A
#
# COMPACT_ATOMS: atom_id res chain seq x y z
N MET A 1 15.48 -1.30 62.07
CA MET A 1 15.46 -0.69 60.72
C MET A 1 15.49 -1.77 59.62
N SER A 2 14.54 -2.73 59.62
CA SER A 2 14.51 -3.83 58.63
C SER A 2 13.11 -4.37 58.32
N MET A 3 12.08 -3.88 59.00
CA MET A 3 10.71 -4.38 58.84
C MET A 3 10.01 -3.74 57.62
N LEU A 4 10.38 -2.49 57.29
CA LEU A 4 9.84 -1.75 56.13
C LEU A 4 10.21 -2.41 54.79
N GLY A 5 11.46 -2.86 54.64
CA GLY A 5 11.91 -3.52 53.40
C GLY A 5 11.23 -4.87 53.16
N PHE A 6 10.94 -5.61 54.23
CA PHE A 6 10.26 -6.90 54.13
C PHE A 6 8.78 -6.75 53.74
N VAL A 7 8.11 -5.71 54.23
CA VAL A 7 6.72 -5.40 53.86
C VAL A 7 6.61 -4.96 52.40
N VAL A 8 7.56 -4.16 51.91
CA VAL A 8 7.59 -3.75 50.49
C VAL A 8 7.83 -4.96 49.57
N ALA A 9 8.72 -5.88 49.97
CA ALA A 9 8.96 -7.10 49.21
C ALA A 9 7.72 -8.03 49.19
N LEU A 10 6.99 -8.13 50.29
CA LEU A 10 5.78 -8.95 50.38
C LEU A 10 4.63 -8.38 49.53
N VAL A 11 4.49 -7.05 49.48
CA VAL A 11 3.48 -6.38 48.64
C VAL A 11 3.81 -6.52 47.15
N ALA A 12 5.09 -6.53 46.77
CA ALA A 12 5.50 -6.75 45.38
C ALA A 12 5.18 -8.17 44.88
N LEU A 13 5.17 -9.16 45.78
CA LEU A 13 4.84 -10.56 45.46
C LEU A 13 3.33 -10.85 45.39
N GLN A 14 2.47 -9.94 45.87
CA GLN A 14 1.01 -10.08 45.84
C GLN A 14 0.33 -9.32 44.68
N GLN A 15 1.10 -8.86 43.69
CA GLN A 15 0.53 -8.21 42.52
C GLN A 15 -0.25 -9.23 41.68
N VAL A 16 -1.59 -9.12 41.68
CA VAL A 16 -2.43 -9.86 40.73
C VAL A 16 -2.03 -9.39 39.31
N PRO A 17 -1.66 -10.30 38.40
CA PRO A 17 -1.34 -9.92 37.03
C PRO A 17 -2.62 -9.37 36.39
N VAL A 18 -2.68 -8.06 36.21
CA VAL A 18 -3.73 -7.43 35.40
C VAL A 18 -3.49 -7.90 33.97
N PRO A 19 -4.43 -8.63 33.34
CA PRO A 19 -4.28 -8.98 31.94
C PRO A 19 -4.19 -7.67 31.15
N ALA A 20 -3.12 -7.52 30.37
CA ALA A 20 -3.02 -6.40 29.44
C ALA A 20 -4.28 -6.41 28.57
N PRO A 21 -4.88 -5.25 28.24
CA PRO A 21 -5.92 -5.23 27.22
C PRO A 21 -5.31 -5.87 25.98
N THR A 22 -5.81 -7.03 25.59
CA THR A 22 -5.62 -7.56 24.24
C THR A 22 -6.19 -6.47 23.34
N GLY A 23 -5.30 -5.64 22.80
CA GLY A 23 -5.68 -4.64 21.82
C GLY A 23 -6.52 -5.37 20.79
N GLN A 24 -7.79 -4.97 20.69
CA GLN A 24 -8.66 -5.51 19.65
C GLN A 24 -7.90 -5.35 18.36
N GLY A 25 -7.55 -6.48 17.74
CA GLY A 25 -6.80 -6.49 16.50
C GLY A 25 -7.46 -5.50 15.55
N LEU A 26 -6.64 -4.68 14.88
CA LEU A 26 -7.14 -3.69 13.94
C LEU A 26 -8.20 -4.39 13.07
N PRO A 27 -9.40 -3.80 12.89
CA PRO A 27 -10.40 -4.38 12.01
C PRO A 27 -9.72 -4.74 10.67
N PRO A 28 -10.12 -5.85 10.02
CA PRO A 28 -9.47 -6.31 8.80
C PRO A 28 -9.34 -5.12 7.85
N GLN A 29 -8.09 -4.80 7.49
CA GLN A 29 -7.79 -3.61 6.71
C GLN A 29 -8.51 -3.75 5.36
N VAL A 30 -9.59 -2.99 5.19
CA VAL A 30 -10.32 -2.94 3.93
C VAL A 30 -9.40 -2.29 2.90
N SER A 31 -9.34 -2.90 1.71
CA SER A 31 -8.62 -2.33 0.57
C SER A 31 -9.06 -0.89 0.35
N ASP A 32 -8.12 0.03 0.11
CA ASP A 32 -8.47 1.39 -0.26
C ASP A 32 -9.29 1.36 -1.56
N THR A 33 -10.57 1.71 -1.49
CA THR A 33 -11.50 1.73 -2.65
C THR A 33 -11.51 3.10 -3.33
N SER A 34 -10.77 4.08 -2.82
CA SER A 34 -10.72 5.43 -3.39
C SER A 34 -10.35 5.40 -4.87
N PRO A 35 -10.99 6.23 -5.71
CA PRO A 35 -10.55 6.41 -7.10
C PRO A 35 -9.15 7.03 -7.20
N PHE A 36 -8.68 7.69 -6.14
CA PHE A 36 -7.36 8.33 -6.07
C PHE A 36 -6.30 7.52 -5.33
N ARG A 37 -6.59 6.26 -4.98
CA ARG A 37 -5.62 5.37 -4.35
C ARG A 37 -4.37 5.19 -5.22
N ARG A 38 -3.23 4.89 -4.60
CA ARG A 38 -2.01 4.53 -5.35
C ARG A 38 -2.27 3.29 -6.20
N LEU A 39 -1.97 3.38 -7.49
CA LEU A 39 -2.05 2.24 -8.39
C LEU A 39 -0.81 1.34 -8.25
N GLY A 40 -1.02 0.04 -8.03
CA GLY A 40 0.04 -0.96 -8.07
C GLY A 40 0.44 -1.24 -9.52
N LEU A 41 1.42 -0.50 -10.03
CA LEU A 41 1.93 -0.68 -11.39
C LEU A 41 3.05 -1.74 -11.42
N PRO A 42 3.17 -2.52 -12.51
CA PRO A 42 4.27 -3.47 -12.68
C PRO A 42 5.62 -2.74 -12.73
N THR A 43 6.69 -3.45 -12.41
CA THR A 43 8.06 -2.92 -12.51
C THR A 43 8.37 -2.53 -13.97
N PRO A 44 9.03 -1.38 -14.19
CA PRO A 44 9.49 -0.99 -15.52
C PRO A 44 10.38 -2.06 -16.15
N THR A 45 10.32 -2.18 -17.47
CA THR A 45 11.14 -3.10 -18.26
C THR A 45 11.84 -2.34 -19.38
N LEU A 46 12.77 -2.98 -20.08
CA LEU A 46 13.45 -2.39 -21.25
C LEU A 46 12.51 -2.11 -22.42
N ILE A 47 11.28 -2.64 -22.38
CA ILE A 47 10.24 -2.46 -23.40
C ILE A 47 9.24 -1.37 -22.97
N ARG A 48 8.97 -1.21 -21.67
CA ARG A 48 7.99 -0.24 -21.13
C ARG A 48 8.49 0.41 -19.85
N GLU A 49 8.52 1.73 -19.82
CA GLU A 49 8.88 2.50 -18.63
C GLU A 49 7.69 2.66 -17.65
N GLY A 50 7.98 3.02 -16.39
CA GLY A 50 6.95 3.22 -15.36
C GLY A 50 6.00 4.39 -15.62
N SER A 51 6.44 5.36 -16.41
CA SER A 51 5.65 6.48 -16.97
C SER A 51 4.69 6.06 -18.08
N GLY A 52 4.84 4.85 -18.63
CA GLY A 52 4.08 4.38 -19.79
C GLY A 52 4.73 4.67 -21.14
N THR A 53 5.88 5.34 -21.18
CA THR A 53 6.68 5.57 -22.38
C THR A 53 7.32 4.29 -22.92
N PRO A 54 7.53 4.17 -24.25
CA PRO A 54 8.32 3.09 -24.84
C PRO A 54 9.75 3.07 -24.31
N GLY A 55 10.24 1.89 -23.91
CA GLY A 55 11.61 1.73 -23.40
C GLY A 55 12.66 1.66 -24.53
N PRO A 56 13.96 1.63 -24.17
CA PRO A 56 15.06 1.66 -25.12
C PRO A 56 15.13 0.45 -26.06
N ARG A 57 14.52 -0.67 -25.69
CA ARG A 57 14.43 -1.88 -26.53
C ARG A 57 13.07 -2.04 -27.18
N TYR A 58 12.17 -1.07 -27.01
CA TYR A 58 10.88 -1.09 -27.69
C TYR A 58 11.11 -0.84 -29.18
N TRP A 59 10.67 -1.78 -30.01
CA TRP A 59 10.69 -1.58 -31.45
C TRP A 59 9.48 -0.78 -31.90
N GLN A 60 9.73 0.32 -32.59
CA GLN A 60 8.69 1.14 -33.20
C GLN A 60 8.71 0.93 -34.71
N GLN A 61 7.57 0.49 -35.25
CA GLN A 61 7.38 0.52 -36.70
C GLN A 61 7.21 1.95 -37.18
N ARG A 62 7.84 2.26 -38.31
CA ARG A 62 7.46 3.42 -39.11
C ARG A 62 6.35 2.99 -40.06
N ALA A 63 5.21 3.65 -39.98
CA ALA A 63 4.10 3.42 -40.88
C ALA A 63 3.64 4.76 -41.45
N ASP A 64 4.01 5.02 -42.71
CA ASP A 64 3.62 6.24 -43.41
C ASP A 64 2.29 6.00 -44.13
N TYR A 65 1.22 6.66 -43.70
CA TYR A 65 -0.11 6.56 -44.30
C TYR A 65 -0.63 7.91 -44.76
N THR A 66 -1.30 7.92 -45.91
CA THR A 66 -2.17 9.03 -46.32
C THR A 66 -3.61 8.63 -46.06
N ILE A 67 -4.21 9.19 -45.01
CA ILE A 67 -5.62 8.97 -44.69
C ILE A 67 -6.45 10.04 -45.40
N ARG A 68 -7.41 9.59 -46.21
CA ARG A 68 -8.45 10.45 -46.79
C ARG A 68 -9.78 10.06 -46.15
N ALA A 69 -10.34 10.95 -45.35
CA ALA A 69 -11.60 10.72 -44.66
C ALA A 69 -12.51 11.95 -44.78
N THR A 70 -13.81 11.71 -44.88
CA THR A 70 -14.86 12.73 -44.80
C THR A 70 -15.85 12.30 -43.72
N LEU A 71 -16.22 13.23 -42.83
CA LEU A 71 -17.25 12.99 -41.83
C LEU A 71 -18.56 13.63 -42.32
N ASP A 72 -19.61 12.82 -42.42
CA ASP A 72 -20.97 13.30 -42.64
C ASP A 72 -21.68 13.34 -41.28
N THR A 73 -22.29 14.48 -40.96
CA THR A 73 -23.00 14.74 -39.70
C THR A 73 -24.50 14.90 -39.91
N ALA A 74 -25.02 14.67 -41.11
CA ALA A 74 -26.45 14.76 -41.40
C ALA A 74 -27.16 13.44 -41.03
N THR A 75 -27.19 13.11 -39.73
CA THR A 75 -28.22 12.22 -39.16
C THR A 75 -28.34 12.44 -37.66
#